data_AF-A0A8K0RGH9-F1
#
_entry.id   AF-A0A8K0RGH9-F1
#
_cell.length_a   1.000
_cell.length_b   1.000
_cell.length_c   1.000
_cell.angle_alpha   90.00
_cell.angle_beta   90.00
_cell.angle_gamma   90.00
#
_symmetry.space_group_name_H-M   'P 1'
#
loop_
_entity.id
_entity.type
_entity.pdbx_description
1 polymer ?
#
loop_
_entity_poly.entity_id
_entity_poly.type
_entity_poly.pdbx_seq_one_letter_code
_entity_poly.pdbx_strand_id
1 'polypeptide(L)'
;MSPPFRRIYDYFRHDAAIYMQEHREAWTKQQRSNTISTIWAGHPTIQEHYADCENQDPGPQLPEPHPIPDRPYTAKDTARAKKVGRLPDRGQGEQVAQADEPEADAEPVDARGDEEPEAPQGEAQAQNEAQDDPGADDGLRDDAHAAENNVLAPSSANVDKMPDDFLPLQQDPAWNNDPVLPALQKGADGKMVKNFALLQTKPHISAENEDMWHGVKILGTGGFGVAGLWVEVDDNANIKRKMVIKDTQIADRRDWRDPKIWRGRVPQEIRCHQLIEQRREAEPEACHYLIRFLGYRLMMVQMRYRIYLEHYEAGDLYHAMDDHDKECTAEFLPEAFIWYVMNALATSCLVLHKGTVADEPLEGWKPITHLDVTPTNVLLSFKKRKRENALVDGVGDWETLPILPVLADFGVAFYSLGDGPCPISDNTEDYLIRREVTRYAPEHQNQEGPPWTPLGEKTDVWGIGSILWALITHRNLNSGPVREDRRDRDKNDIPISTRLEDGRNELKLTADVTLSGKRFAASNEYTS
;
A
#
# COMPACT_ATOMS: atom_id res chain seq x y z
N MET A 1 -17.86 21.12 10.25
CA MET A 1 -18.33 20.57 11.53
C MET A 1 -17.10 20.24 12.36
N SER A 2 -17.00 20.78 13.56
CA SER A 2 -15.88 20.48 14.47
C SER A 2 -16.04 19.03 14.96
N PRO A 3 -15.02 18.17 14.80
CA PRO A 3 -15.11 16.77 15.19
C PRO A 3 -15.24 16.59 16.71
N PRO A 4 -15.88 15.53 17.23
CA PRO A 4 -15.94 15.29 18.67
C PRO A 4 -14.56 14.83 19.17
N PHE A 5 -13.70 15.77 19.55
CA PHE A 5 -12.41 15.44 20.13
C PHE A 5 -12.59 14.89 21.55
N ARG A 6 -11.81 13.87 21.93
CA ARG A 6 -11.82 13.28 23.28
C ARG A 6 -11.01 14.08 24.31
N ARG A 7 -10.28 15.11 23.88
CA ARG A 7 -9.40 15.93 24.73
C ARG A 7 -9.63 17.40 24.40
N ILE A 8 -9.85 18.22 25.42
CA ILE A 8 -10.02 19.69 25.31
C ILE A 8 -8.86 20.38 24.56
N TYR A 9 -7.64 19.84 24.68
CA TYR A 9 -6.47 20.33 23.95
C TYR A 9 -6.64 20.24 22.43
N ASP A 10 -7.28 19.18 21.94
CA ASP A 10 -7.37 18.96 20.51
C ASP A 10 -8.40 19.90 19.86
N TYR A 11 -9.43 20.34 20.60
CA TYR A 11 -10.32 21.43 20.18
C TYR A 11 -9.53 22.74 20.02
N PHE A 12 -8.79 23.16 21.06
CA PHE A 12 -7.96 24.37 20.98
C PHE A 12 -6.93 24.29 19.84
N ARG A 13 -6.26 23.15 19.69
CA ARG A 13 -5.29 22.92 18.62
C ARG A 13 -5.93 23.09 17.23
N HIS A 14 -7.17 22.63 17.06
CA HIS A 14 -7.91 22.74 15.81
C HIS A 14 -8.24 24.20 15.48
N ASP A 15 -8.88 24.92 16.39
CA ASP A 15 -9.31 26.30 16.13
C ASP A 15 -8.10 27.24 15.96
N ALA A 16 -7.05 27.02 16.75
CA ALA A 16 -5.78 27.73 16.60
C ALA A 16 -5.14 27.45 15.22
N ALA A 17 -5.22 26.21 14.72
CA ALA A 17 -4.69 25.87 13.40
C ALA A 17 -5.47 26.53 12.27
N ILE A 18 -6.81 26.54 12.35
CA ILE A 18 -7.68 27.25 11.38
C ILE A 18 -7.35 28.74 11.37
N TYR A 19 -7.33 29.38 12.55
CA TYR A 19 -7.03 30.81 12.65
C TYR A 19 -5.64 31.14 12.08
N MET A 20 -4.62 30.35 12.40
CA MET A 20 -3.26 30.56 11.88
C MET A 20 -3.14 30.29 10.38
N GLN A 21 -3.95 29.40 9.82
CA GLN A 21 -3.98 29.17 8.38
C GLN A 21 -4.50 30.40 7.64
N GLU A 22 -5.53 31.06 8.17
CA GLU A 22 -6.14 32.25 7.57
C GLU A 22 -5.35 33.55 7.84
N HIS A 23 -4.77 33.67 9.04
CA HIS A 23 -4.21 34.95 9.52
C HIS A 23 -2.68 34.95 9.67
N ARG A 24 -2.02 33.79 9.52
CA ARG A 24 -0.57 33.61 9.74
C ARG A 24 0.06 32.73 8.65
N GLU A 25 -0.27 32.99 7.39
CA GLU A 25 0.22 32.22 6.23
C GLU A 25 1.75 32.07 6.20
N ALA A 26 2.48 33.13 6.54
CA ALA A 26 3.95 33.15 6.56
C ALA A 26 4.60 32.29 7.65
N TRP A 27 3.84 31.76 8.61
CA TRP A 27 4.39 30.94 9.68
C TRP A 27 4.66 29.51 9.24
N THR A 28 5.85 29.00 9.56
CA THR A 28 6.22 27.60 9.31
C THR A 28 5.41 26.63 10.20
N LYS A 29 5.35 25.35 9.82
CA LYS A 29 4.69 24.30 10.62
C LYS A 29 5.24 24.24 12.05
N GLN A 30 6.56 24.38 12.22
CA GLN A 30 7.20 24.38 13.53
C GLN A 30 6.79 25.59 14.39
N GLN A 31 6.70 26.78 13.78
CA GLN A 31 6.26 28.01 14.46
C GLN A 31 4.81 27.91 14.95
N ARG A 32 3.91 27.32 14.15
CA ARG A 32 2.52 27.07 14.54
C ARG A 32 2.44 26.07 15.71
N SER A 33 3.20 24.98 15.62
CA SER A 33 3.27 23.95 16.68
C SER A 33 3.79 24.50 18.01
N ASN A 34 4.89 25.25 17.98
CA ASN A 34 5.45 25.92 19.16
C ASN A 34 4.45 26.92 19.74
N THR A 35 3.72 27.66 18.90
CA THR A 35 2.74 28.66 19.36
C THR A 35 1.58 28.01 20.09
N ILE A 36 0.95 26.98 19.50
CA ILE A 36 -0.13 26.22 20.14
C ILE A 36 0.34 25.65 21.48
N SER A 37 1.52 25.02 21.50
CA SER A 37 2.05 24.40 22.70
C SER A 37 2.35 25.40 23.82
N THR A 38 2.86 26.59 23.45
CA THR A 38 3.17 27.65 24.41
C THR A 38 1.90 28.24 25.02
N ILE A 39 0.89 28.53 24.19
CA ILE A 39 -0.39 29.08 24.67
C ILE A 39 -1.10 28.08 25.56
N TRP A 40 -1.20 26.82 25.12
CA TRP A 40 -1.85 25.80 25.93
C TRP A 40 -1.15 25.62 27.28
N ALA A 41 0.18 25.61 27.33
CA ALA A 41 0.91 25.45 28.58
C ALA A 41 0.91 26.72 29.47
N GLY A 42 0.74 27.90 28.88
CA GLY A 42 0.98 29.17 29.55
C GLY A 42 -0.25 30.05 29.78
N HIS A 43 -1.43 29.67 29.28
CA HIS A 43 -2.64 30.49 29.34
C HIS A 43 -3.80 29.70 29.98
N PRO A 44 -3.90 29.65 31.33
CA PRO A 44 -4.90 28.83 32.03
C PRO A 44 -6.35 29.06 31.59
N THR A 45 -6.72 30.32 31.31
CA THR A 45 -8.09 30.63 30.88
C THR A 45 -8.46 30.06 29.51
N ILE A 46 -7.49 29.70 28.66
CA ILE A 46 -7.76 28.95 27.43
C ILE A 46 -8.13 27.51 27.77
N GLN A 47 -7.43 26.89 28.73
CA GLN A 47 -7.78 25.53 29.16
C GLN A 47 -9.18 25.50 29.76
N GLU A 48 -9.51 26.50 30.60
CA GLU A 48 -10.84 26.67 31.21
C GLU A 48 -11.94 26.87 30.14
N HIS A 49 -11.74 27.79 29.19
CA HIS A 49 -12.69 28.02 28.08
C HIS A 49 -13.04 26.73 27.32
N TYR A 50 -12.03 25.91 26.98
CA TYR A 50 -12.25 24.66 26.26
C TYR A 50 -12.79 23.53 27.15
N ALA A 51 -12.57 23.59 28.47
CA ALA A 51 -13.18 22.68 29.43
C ALA A 51 -14.67 22.98 29.63
N ASP A 52 -15.05 24.26 29.71
CA ASP A 52 -16.45 24.69 29.88
C ASP A 52 -17.31 24.42 28.62
N CYS A 53 -16.66 24.31 27.46
CA CYS A 53 -17.30 23.96 26.19
C CYS A 53 -17.24 22.45 25.88
N GLU A 54 -16.75 21.61 26.79
CA GLU A 54 -16.76 20.15 26.61
C GLU A 54 -18.21 19.69 26.47
N ASN A 55 -18.58 19.15 25.29
CA ASN A 55 -19.91 18.70 24.86
C ASN A 55 -20.86 19.74 24.22
N GLN A 56 -20.38 20.93 23.84
CA GLN A 56 -21.17 21.88 23.03
C GLN A 56 -21.06 21.55 21.52
N ASP A 57 -22.18 21.63 20.79
CA ASP A 57 -22.25 21.51 19.31
C ASP A 57 -22.84 22.81 18.72
N PRO A 58 -22.13 23.53 17.82
CA PRO A 58 -20.78 23.25 17.33
C PRO A 58 -19.73 23.37 18.43
N GLY A 59 -18.61 22.64 18.27
CA GLY A 59 -17.48 22.71 19.19
C GLY A 59 -16.98 24.14 19.41
N PRO A 60 -16.24 24.39 20.52
CA PRO A 60 -15.81 25.74 20.90
C PRO A 60 -15.07 26.46 19.76
N GLN A 61 -15.18 27.78 19.73
CA GLN A 61 -14.35 28.66 18.90
C GLN A 61 -13.25 29.30 19.76
N LEU A 62 -12.22 29.87 19.14
CA LEU A 62 -11.22 30.65 19.88
C LEU A 62 -11.89 31.77 20.68
N PRO A 63 -11.58 31.93 21.98
CA PRO A 63 -12.16 33.00 22.78
C PRO A 63 -11.71 34.39 22.31
N GLU A 64 -12.52 35.39 22.64
CA GLU A 64 -12.21 36.80 22.42
C GLU A 64 -11.71 37.45 23.74
N PRO A 65 -10.61 38.21 23.74
CA PRO A 65 -9.71 38.47 22.61
C PRO A 65 -8.90 37.23 22.20
N HIS A 66 -8.67 37.07 20.89
CA HIS A 66 -7.95 35.91 20.36
C HIS A 66 -6.56 35.71 21.00
N PRO A 67 -6.24 34.48 21.48
CA PRO A 67 -4.99 34.23 22.20
C PRO A 67 -3.76 34.10 21.29
N ILE A 68 -3.94 34.08 19.96
CA ILE A 68 -2.85 33.85 19.00
C ILE A 68 -2.10 35.16 18.72
N PRO A 69 -0.80 35.27 19.08
CA PRO A 69 -0.03 36.50 18.87
C PRO A 69 0.29 36.76 17.39
N ASP A 70 0.76 37.98 17.08
CA ASP A 70 1.26 38.33 15.74
C ASP A 70 2.62 37.71 15.41
N ARG A 71 3.40 37.34 16.43
CA ARG A 71 4.70 36.67 16.26
C ARG A 71 4.67 35.26 16.86
N PRO A 72 5.21 34.25 16.19
CA PRO A 72 5.16 32.88 16.69
C PRO A 72 6.01 32.70 17.94
N TYR A 73 5.65 31.75 18.79
CA TYR A 73 6.51 31.31 19.90
C TYR A 73 7.66 30.43 19.41
N THR A 74 8.80 30.53 20.08
CA THR A 74 9.98 29.68 19.83
C THR A 74 9.92 28.40 20.66
N ALA A 75 10.81 27.44 20.39
CA ALA A 75 10.92 26.25 21.23
C ALA A 75 11.33 26.58 22.69
N LYS A 76 12.15 27.63 22.88
CA LYS A 76 12.54 28.13 24.20
C LYS A 76 11.34 28.70 24.97
N ASP A 77 10.46 29.40 24.28
CA ASP A 77 9.20 29.92 24.83
C ASP A 77 8.30 28.78 25.30
N THR A 78 8.16 27.72 24.50
CA THR A 78 7.37 26.54 24.87
C THR A 78 7.94 25.85 26.11
N ALA A 79 9.27 25.66 26.18
CA ALA A 79 9.91 25.04 27.33
C ALA A 79 9.71 25.88 28.61
N ARG A 80 9.81 27.21 28.50
CA ARG A 80 9.55 28.12 29.63
C ARG A 80 8.10 28.08 30.07
N ALA A 81 7.14 28.13 29.14
CA ALA A 81 5.72 28.07 29.46
C ALA A 81 5.34 26.76 30.15
N LYS A 82 5.83 25.61 29.67
CA LYS A 82 5.63 24.31 30.33
C LYS A 82 6.22 24.26 31.74
N LYS A 83 7.37 24.91 31.97
CA LYS A 83 8.03 24.93 33.27
C LYS A 83 7.34 25.86 34.28
N VAL A 84 6.86 27.02 33.83
CA VAL A 84 6.37 28.10 34.70
C VAL A 84 4.83 28.13 34.77
N GLY A 85 4.14 27.49 33.82
CA GLY A 85 2.68 27.54 33.71
C GLY A 85 2.13 28.92 33.33
N ARG A 86 2.98 29.78 32.72
CA ARG A 86 2.62 31.14 32.30
C ARG A 86 3.27 31.47 30.96
N LEU A 87 2.60 32.31 30.17
CA LEU A 87 3.16 32.81 28.91
C LEU A 87 4.48 33.58 29.15
N PRO A 88 5.45 33.45 28.22
CA PRO A 88 6.66 34.27 28.26
C PRO A 88 6.29 35.75 28.15
N ASP A 89 6.82 36.55 29.05
CA ASP A 89 6.68 38.01 29.00
C ASP A 89 7.40 38.52 27.76
N ARG A 90 6.63 38.93 26.75
CA ARG A 90 7.13 39.58 25.54
C ARG A 90 6.93 41.06 25.76
N GLY A 91 7.97 41.73 26.23
CA GLY A 91 7.96 43.19 26.31
C GLY A 91 7.41 43.76 25.01
N GLN A 92 6.35 44.56 25.10
CA GLN A 92 5.73 45.25 23.97
C GLN A 92 6.75 46.25 23.41
N GLY A 93 7.71 45.82 22.58
CA GLY A 93 8.70 46.77 22.05
C GLY A 93 9.88 46.25 21.23
N GLU A 94 10.34 44.99 21.35
CA GLU A 94 11.56 44.59 20.63
C GLU A 94 11.25 44.02 19.22
N GLN A 95 11.32 44.87 18.18
CA GLN A 95 11.54 44.42 16.81
C GLN A 95 12.96 43.86 16.70
N VAL A 96 13.10 42.53 16.76
CA VAL A 96 14.39 41.86 16.50
C VAL A 96 14.49 41.60 14.99
N ALA A 97 15.54 42.15 14.38
CA ALA A 97 15.90 41.95 12.99
C ALA A 97 16.17 40.47 12.68
N GLN A 98 15.78 40.03 11.48
CA GLN A 98 16.16 38.73 10.92
C GLN A 98 17.69 38.59 10.95
N ALA A 99 18.18 37.60 11.69
CA ALA A 99 19.55 37.13 11.60
C ALA A 99 19.53 35.79 10.87
N ASP A 100 20.19 35.77 9.71
CA ASP A 100 20.57 34.57 8.98
C ASP A 100 21.44 33.69 9.88
N GLU A 101 21.09 32.41 10.03
CA GLU A 101 21.98 31.40 10.62
C GLU A 101 22.86 30.80 9.51
N PRO A 102 24.19 30.76 9.67
CA PRO A 102 25.07 30.02 8.78
C PRO A 102 25.22 28.56 9.24
N GLU A 103 25.26 27.66 8.25
CA GLU A 103 25.72 26.27 8.38
C GLU A 103 27.19 26.23 8.85
N ALA A 104 27.49 25.31 9.77
CA ALA A 104 28.86 24.91 10.07
C ALA A 104 28.93 23.42 10.42
N ASP A 105 29.56 22.67 9.50
CA ASP A 105 30.16 21.36 9.71
C ASP A 105 31.32 21.46 10.72
N ALA A 106 31.35 20.55 11.71
CA ALA A 106 32.58 20.02 12.30
C ALA A 106 32.30 18.77 13.16
N GLU A 107 33.14 17.75 12.96
CA GLU A 107 33.14 16.40 13.53
C GLU A 107 33.34 16.26 15.06
N PRO A 108 33.09 15.06 15.64
CA PRO A 108 32.96 14.88 17.08
C PRO A 108 34.29 14.58 17.77
N VAL A 109 34.44 15.08 19.00
CA VAL A 109 35.51 14.70 19.94
C VAL A 109 34.90 13.93 21.11
N ASP A 110 35.50 12.77 21.33
CA ASP A 110 35.24 11.76 22.36
C ASP A 110 35.57 12.29 23.77
N ALA A 111 34.67 12.12 24.75
CA ALA A 111 35.00 12.17 26.17
C ALA A 111 33.95 11.45 27.03
N ARG A 112 34.44 10.41 27.72
CA ARG A 112 33.83 9.60 28.77
C ARG A 112 33.51 10.44 30.02
N GLY A 113 32.52 10.00 30.81
CA GLY A 113 32.38 10.44 32.21
C GLY A 113 31.01 10.15 32.79
N ASP A 114 30.98 9.11 33.62
CA ASP A 114 29.93 8.57 34.48
C ASP A 114 29.10 9.61 35.29
N GLU A 115 27.83 9.30 35.56
CA GLU A 115 27.27 9.04 36.91
C GLU A 115 25.72 9.24 36.97
N GLU A 116 25.03 8.17 37.36
CA GLU A 116 23.66 8.11 37.89
C GLU A 116 23.52 8.95 39.18
N PRO A 117 22.30 9.42 39.55
CA PRO A 117 21.56 8.65 40.55
C PRO A 117 20.02 8.66 40.44
N GLU A 118 19.49 7.48 40.76
CA GLU A 118 18.31 7.10 41.56
C GLU A 118 17.12 8.05 41.78
N ALA A 119 15.95 7.44 41.61
CA ALA A 119 14.62 7.90 42.01
C ALA A 119 14.41 7.91 43.54
N PRO A 120 13.29 8.51 43.99
CA PRO A 120 12.51 7.83 45.03
C PRO A 120 11.04 7.67 44.67
N GLN A 121 10.56 6.49 45.05
CA GLN A 121 9.17 6.06 45.13
C GLN A 121 8.43 6.86 46.22
N GLY A 122 7.13 7.06 46.02
CA GLY A 122 6.22 7.58 47.04
C GLY A 122 4.80 7.12 46.77
N GLU A 123 4.40 6.04 47.44
CA GLU A 123 3.02 5.58 47.56
C GLU A 123 2.21 6.53 48.45
N ALA A 124 0.94 6.77 48.11
CA ALA A 124 -0.10 7.09 49.09
C ALA A 124 -1.49 6.72 48.54
N GLN A 125 -2.09 5.72 49.18
CA GLN A 125 -3.52 5.37 49.13
C GLN A 125 -4.32 6.33 50.02
N ALA A 126 -5.58 6.62 49.65
CA ALA A 126 -6.79 6.74 50.49
C ALA A 126 -7.87 7.46 49.65
N GLN A 127 -8.94 6.79 49.22
CA GLN A 127 -10.15 6.41 49.97
C GLN A 127 -11.18 7.53 50.14
N ASN A 128 -12.44 7.11 49.90
CA ASN A 128 -13.73 7.62 50.37
C ASN A 128 -14.44 8.68 49.50
N GLU A 129 -15.56 8.31 48.86
CA GLU A 129 -16.97 8.18 49.35
C GLU A 129 -17.74 9.39 48.79
N ALA A 130 -18.63 9.22 47.81
CA ALA A 130 -20.02 8.77 47.91
C ALA A 130 -20.97 9.82 48.54
N GLN A 131 -21.86 10.38 47.71
CA GLN A 131 -23.26 10.81 47.96
C GLN A 131 -23.76 11.53 46.69
N ASP A 132 -24.76 11.00 45.96
CA ASP A 132 -26.23 11.13 46.15
C ASP A 132 -26.68 12.61 46.20
N ASP A 133 -27.67 13.14 45.48
CA ASP A 133 -28.72 12.70 44.55
C ASP A 133 -29.39 14.05 44.05
N PRO A 134 -30.68 14.14 43.67
CA PRO A 134 -31.24 14.24 42.33
C PRO A 134 -31.79 15.62 41.91
N GLY A 135 -32.26 15.71 40.65
CA GLY A 135 -33.30 16.66 40.22
C GLY A 135 -33.22 16.91 38.71
N ALA A 136 -33.95 16.19 37.86
CA ALA A 136 -35.31 16.51 37.43
C ALA A 136 -35.45 17.97 36.92
N ASP A 137 -35.65 18.17 35.63
CA ASP A 137 -36.99 18.33 35.05
C ASP A 137 -36.94 18.97 33.64
N ASP A 138 -37.88 18.50 32.82
CA ASP A 138 -38.53 19.02 31.61
C ASP A 138 -37.96 20.20 30.79
N GLY A 139 -38.09 20.07 29.46
CA GLY A 139 -38.13 21.25 28.60
C GLY A 139 -38.04 21.05 27.09
N LEU A 140 -39.01 20.33 26.52
CA LEU A 140 -39.30 20.33 25.07
C LEU A 140 -39.38 21.76 24.49
N ARG A 141 -38.76 21.98 23.32
CA ARG A 141 -39.32 22.85 22.26
C ARG A 141 -38.59 22.65 20.92
N ASP A 142 -39.33 22.03 20.00
CA ASP A 142 -39.19 22.19 18.56
C ASP A 142 -39.40 23.65 18.16
N ASP A 143 -38.67 24.14 17.16
CA ASP A 143 -39.24 24.92 16.06
C ASP A 143 -38.28 24.97 14.87
N ALA A 144 -38.88 24.79 13.70
CA ALA A 144 -38.27 24.67 12.37
C ALA A 144 -38.32 26.01 11.60
N HIS A 145 -37.75 25.96 10.37
CA HIS A 145 -37.77 26.96 9.27
C HIS A 145 -36.59 27.96 9.28
N ALA A 146 -35.95 28.35 8.17
CA ALA A 146 -36.05 28.11 6.74
C ALA A 146 -34.70 28.55 6.11
N ALA A 147 -34.09 27.77 5.21
CA ALA A 147 -33.93 28.07 3.77
C ALA A 147 -33.54 29.52 3.39
N GLU A 148 -32.32 29.74 2.87
CA GLU A 148 -32.05 29.98 1.43
C GLU A 148 -30.63 30.51 1.14
N ASN A 149 -29.99 29.83 0.18
CA ASN A 149 -29.11 30.32 -0.90
C ASN A 149 -27.93 31.28 -0.63
N ASN A 150 -26.71 30.76 -0.84
CA ASN A 150 -25.72 31.47 -1.64
C ASN A 150 -24.76 30.51 -2.38
N VAL A 151 -24.53 30.78 -3.66
CA VAL A 151 -23.68 30.04 -4.61
C VAL A 151 -22.36 30.80 -4.75
N LEU A 152 -21.20 30.14 -4.59
CA LEU A 152 -19.98 30.25 -5.44
C LEU A 152 -18.71 29.67 -4.76
N ALA A 153 -17.95 28.92 -5.58
CA ALA A 153 -16.55 28.48 -5.50
C ALA A 153 -16.17 27.31 -4.54
N PRO A 154 -15.37 26.33 -5.01
CA PRO A 154 -15.08 25.10 -4.28
C PRO A 154 -14.06 25.38 -3.18
N SER A 155 -14.49 25.29 -1.93
CA SER A 155 -13.59 25.35 -0.79
C SER A 155 -12.89 24.01 -0.59
N SER A 156 -11.57 24.07 -0.53
CA SER A 156 -10.63 23.01 -0.19
C SER A 156 -10.75 22.60 1.28
N ALA A 157 -11.84 21.90 1.63
CA ALA A 157 -12.15 21.50 3.00
C ALA A 157 -11.87 20.00 3.25
N ASN A 158 -11.08 19.75 4.30
CA ASN A 158 -11.15 18.60 5.22
C ASN A 158 -10.37 17.31 4.92
N VAL A 159 -9.04 17.37 4.77
CA VAL A 159 -8.19 16.23 5.18
C VAL A 159 -7.74 16.45 6.63
N ASP A 160 -8.50 15.96 7.62
CA ASP A 160 -7.79 15.58 8.86
C ASP A 160 -8.49 14.57 9.75
N LYS A 161 -9.74 14.16 9.49
CA LYS A 161 -10.39 13.11 10.28
C LYS A 161 -11.39 12.31 9.46
N MET A 162 -10.93 11.20 8.89
CA MET A 162 -11.87 10.09 8.69
C MET A 162 -12.19 9.54 10.09
N PRO A 163 -13.46 9.52 10.52
CA PRO A 163 -13.83 8.79 11.72
C PRO A 163 -13.50 7.30 11.49
N ASP A 164 -13.40 6.50 12.56
CA ASP A 164 -13.05 5.05 12.52
C ASP A 164 -13.99 4.19 11.63
N ASP A 165 -14.92 4.82 10.91
CA ASP A 165 -15.84 4.31 9.89
C ASP A 165 -15.17 3.48 8.77
N PHE A 166 -13.84 3.62 8.61
CA PHE A 166 -13.04 2.85 7.65
C PHE A 166 -12.55 1.51 8.21
N LEU A 167 -12.62 1.29 9.52
CA LEU A 167 -12.34 0.00 10.12
C LEU A 167 -13.57 -0.93 10.00
N PRO A 168 -13.37 -2.26 10.00
CA PRO A 168 -14.48 -3.21 10.06
C PRO A 168 -15.34 -2.97 11.30
N LEU A 169 -16.63 -3.29 11.20
CA LEU A 169 -17.55 -3.26 12.35
C LEU A 169 -17.41 -4.55 13.16
N GLN A 170 -17.63 -4.49 14.47
CA GLN A 170 -17.50 -5.66 15.38
C GLN A 170 -18.42 -6.82 15.03
N GLN A 171 -19.42 -6.57 14.20
CA GLN A 171 -20.38 -7.57 13.72
C GLN A 171 -19.93 -8.26 12.42
N ASP A 172 -18.79 -7.87 11.84
CA ASP A 172 -18.24 -8.54 10.66
C ASP A 172 -17.87 -9.99 11.02
N PRO A 173 -18.42 -11.01 10.35
CA PRO A 173 -18.09 -12.42 10.62
C PRO A 173 -16.60 -12.75 10.47
N ALA A 174 -15.86 -11.97 9.67
CA ALA A 174 -14.41 -12.08 9.52
C ALA A 174 -13.64 -11.52 10.74
N TRP A 175 -14.31 -10.72 11.58
CA TRP A 175 -13.86 -10.29 12.89
C TRP A 175 -14.32 -11.30 13.95
N ASN A 176 -13.51 -12.34 14.15
CA ASN A 176 -13.72 -13.35 15.19
C ASN A 176 -12.60 -13.24 16.25
N ASN A 177 -12.75 -13.92 17.39
CA ASN A 177 -11.72 -14.04 18.43
C ASN A 177 -10.34 -14.27 17.79
N ASP A 178 -9.43 -13.32 18.04
CA ASP A 178 -8.08 -13.32 17.49
C ASP A 178 -7.34 -14.60 17.95
N PRO A 179 -7.12 -15.59 17.07
CA PRO A 179 -6.47 -16.83 17.46
C PRO A 179 -5.02 -16.52 17.82
N VAL A 180 -4.47 -17.13 18.87
CA VAL A 180 -3.07 -16.90 19.23
C VAL A 180 -2.17 -17.50 18.14
N LEU A 181 -1.58 -16.63 17.31
CA LEU A 181 -0.68 -17.01 16.23
C LEU A 181 0.76 -16.59 16.57
N PRO A 182 1.77 -17.33 16.07
CA PRO A 182 3.16 -16.92 16.21
C PRO A 182 3.38 -15.58 15.49
N ALA A 183 4.16 -14.69 16.11
CA ALA A 183 4.53 -13.41 15.53
C ALA A 183 5.33 -13.62 14.23
N LEU A 184 5.08 -12.78 13.23
CA LEU A 184 5.93 -12.72 12.04
C LEU A 184 7.20 -11.92 12.38
N GLN A 185 8.36 -12.47 12.05
CA GLN A 185 9.66 -11.83 12.31
C GLN A 185 10.27 -11.36 11.00
N LYS A 186 10.71 -10.10 10.95
CA LYS A 186 11.51 -9.57 9.84
C LYS A 186 12.99 -9.86 10.08
N GLY A 187 13.67 -10.33 9.04
CA GLY A 187 15.12 -10.47 9.00
C GLY A 187 15.82 -9.12 8.82
N ALA A 188 17.15 -9.12 8.87
CA ALA A 188 17.97 -7.93 8.69
C ALA A 188 17.82 -7.28 7.29
N ASP A 189 17.37 -8.05 6.29
CA ASP A 189 17.09 -7.60 4.92
C ASP A 189 15.68 -7.02 4.75
N GLY A 190 14.91 -6.91 5.84
CA GLY A 190 13.53 -6.41 5.84
C GLY A 190 12.49 -7.41 5.33
N LYS A 191 12.90 -8.60 4.87
CA LYS A 191 11.98 -9.68 4.47
C LYS A 191 11.54 -10.48 5.67
N MET A 192 10.35 -11.08 5.60
CA MET A 192 9.91 -12.01 6.65
C MET A 192 10.82 -13.26 6.66
N VAL A 193 11.30 -13.64 7.85
CA VAL A 193 11.99 -14.92 8.07
C VAL A 193 10.99 -16.04 7.81
N LYS A 194 11.44 -17.15 7.21
CA LYS A 194 10.63 -18.36 7.07
C LYS A 194 10.22 -18.87 8.44
N ASN A 195 9.04 -18.46 8.90
CA ASN A 195 8.50 -18.87 10.18
C ASN A 195 7.74 -20.18 10.00
N PHE A 196 8.44 -21.32 10.10
CA PHE A 196 7.81 -22.64 10.00
C PHE A 196 6.76 -22.90 11.09
N ALA A 197 6.76 -22.14 12.20
CA ALA A 197 5.68 -22.21 13.18
C ALA A 197 4.33 -21.78 12.59
N LEU A 198 4.33 -20.97 11.52
CA LEU A 198 3.11 -20.63 10.80
C LEU A 198 2.42 -21.88 10.24
N LEU A 199 3.18 -22.85 9.71
CA LEU A 199 2.61 -24.10 9.16
C LEU A 199 1.94 -24.99 10.22
N GLN A 200 2.20 -24.73 11.51
CA GLN A 200 1.55 -25.43 12.62
C GLN A 200 0.22 -24.80 13.02
N THR A 201 -0.16 -23.68 12.41
CA THR A 201 -1.40 -22.98 12.71
C THR A 201 -2.54 -23.53 11.88
N LYS A 202 -3.75 -23.55 12.46
CA LYS A 202 -4.97 -23.86 11.70
C LYS A 202 -5.24 -22.74 10.69
N PRO A 203 -5.89 -23.03 9.55
CA PRO A 203 -6.22 -22.02 8.55
C PRO A 203 -7.05 -20.87 9.10
N HIS A 204 -8.01 -21.18 9.98
CA HIS A 204 -8.96 -20.26 10.57
C HIS A 204 -9.95 -19.64 9.55
N ILE A 205 -10.37 -20.42 8.56
CA ILE A 205 -11.30 -20.04 7.49
C ILE A 205 -12.73 -19.92 8.02
N SER A 206 -13.15 -20.84 8.89
CA SER A 206 -14.53 -20.88 9.41
C SER A 206 -14.57 -21.25 10.90
N ALA A 207 -15.77 -21.31 11.47
CA ALA A 207 -16.00 -21.79 12.83
C ALA A 207 -16.03 -23.33 12.93
N GLU A 208 -15.97 -24.05 11.80
CA GLU A 208 -16.03 -25.51 11.76
C GLU A 208 -14.72 -26.16 12.22
N ASN A 209 -14.74 -27.49 12.36
CA ASN A 209 -13.54 -28.24 12.69
C ASN A 209 -12.57 -28.27 11.50
N GLU A 210 -11.42 -27.62 11.66
CA GLU A 210 -10.33 -27.56 10.69
C GLU A 210 -9.17 -28.52 11.02
N ASP A 211 -9.40 -29.56 11.83
CA ASP A 211 -8.36 -30.56 12.20
C ASP A 211 -7.77 -31.30 11.01
N MET A 212 -8.51 -31.38 9.89
CA MET A 212 -8.09 -32.03 8.66
C MET A 212 -7.21 -31.13 7.77
N TRP A 213 -6.96 -29.88 8.18
CA TRP A 213 -6.08 -28.97 7.47
C TRP A 213 -4.67 -28.99 8.04
N HIS A 214 -3.68 -29.10 7.15
CA HIS A 214 -2.27 -29.15 7.52
C HIS A 214 -1.45 -28.15 6.70
N GLY A 215 -0.60 -27.37 7.37
CA GLY A 215 0.40 -26.56 6.69
C GLY A 215 1.54 -27.44 6.19
N VAL A 216 1.87 -27.34 4.89
CA VAL A 216 2.81 -28.23 4.21
C VAL A 216 4.14 -27.55 3.91
N LYS A 217 4.09 -26.33 3.34
CA LYS A 217 5.28 -25.69 2.78
C LYS A 217 5.13 -24.17 2.77
N ILE A 218 6.20 -23.46 3.11
CA ILE A 218 6.30 -22.02 2.83
C ILE A 218 6.62 -21.84 1.34
N LEU A 219 5.75 -21.14 0.62
CA LEU A 219 5.87 -20.89 -0.81
C LEU A 219 6.66 -19.60 -1.08
N GLY A 220 6.44 -18.56 -0.27
CA GLY A 220 7.08 -17.27 -0.46
C GLY A 220 7.14 -16.44 0.81
N THR A 221 8.11 -15.53 0.86
CA THR A 221 8.28 -14.55 1.93
C THR A 221 8.55 -13.18 1.29
N GLY A 222 7.72 -12.20 1.60
CA GLY A 222 7.83 -10.83 1.09
C GLY A 222 8.03 -9.81 2.21
N GLY A 223 8.06 -8.52 1.82
CA GLY A 223 8.09 -7.41 2.79
C GLY A 223 6.79 -7.26 3.59
N PHE A 224 5.68 -7.72 3.01
CA PHE A 224 4.33 -7.60 3.57
C PHE A 224 3.89 -8.84 4.34
N GLY A 225 4.47 -10.01 4.12
CA GLY A 225 3.99 -11.23 4.76
C GLY A 225 4.65 -12.52 4.31
N VAL A 226 4.04 -13.64 4.69
CA VAL A 226 4.46 -14.99 4.36
C VAL A 226 3.33 -15.72 3.66
N ALA A 227 3.62 -16.37 2.53
CA ALA A 227 2.69 -17.25 1.83
C ALA A 227 3.08 -18.71 2.06
N GLY A 228 2.14 -19.54 2.48
CA GLY A 228 2.35 -20.98 2.62
C GLY A 228 1.19 -21.81 2.06
N LEU A 229 1.48 -23.07 1.78
CA LEU A 229 0.54 -24.08 1.28
C LEU A 229 -0.09 -24.84 2.44
N TRP A 230 -1.42 -24.88 2.46
CA TRP A 230 -2.22 -25.76 3.31
C TRP A 230 -2.97 -26.79 2.48
N VAL A 231 -3.10 -27.99 3.02
CA VAL A 231 -3.86 -29.08 2.40
C VAL A 231 -4.90 -29.62 3.36
N GLU A 232 -6.11 -29.86 2.85
CA GLU A 232 -7.16 -30.59 3.54
C GLU A 232 -7.03 -32.06 3.18
N VAL A 233 -7.01 -32.94 4.17
CA VAL A 233 -6.96 -34.39 3.95
C VAL A 233 -8.28 -35.07 4.30
N ASP A 234 -8.52 -36.25 3.73
CA ASP A 234 -9.60 -37.13 4.17
C ASP A 234 -9.15 -38.09 5.28
N ASP A 235 -10.06 -38.93 5.78
CA ASP A 235 -9.77 -39.92 6.83
C ASP A 235 -8.70 -40.95 6.41
N ASN A 236 -8.39 -41.05 5.11
CA ASN A 236 -7.37 -41.93 4.55
C ASN A 236 -6.07 -41.17 4.21
N ALA A 237 -5.92 -39.93 4.69
CA ALA A 237 -4.79 -39.03 4.40
C ALA A 237 -4.62 -38.65 2.91
N ASN A 238 -5.66 -38.78 2.08
CA ASN A 238 -5.62 -38.27 0.71
C ASN A 238 -5.89 -36.77 0.69
N ILE A 239 -5.17 -36.02 -0.14
CA ILE A 239 -5.38 -34.59 -0.32
C ILE A 239 -6.72 -34.35 -1.03
N LYS A 240 -7.67 -33.75 -0.33
CA LYS A 240 -8.98 -33.30 -0.86
C LYS A 240 -8.89 -31.92 -1.47
N ARG A 241 -8.23 -30.97 -0.78
CA ARG A 241 -8.12 -29.58 -1.19
C ARG A 241 -6.74 -29.02 -0.91
N LYS A 242 -6.38 -27.98 -1.66
CA LYS A 242 -5.16 -27.20 -1.48
C LYS A 242 -5.52 -25.72 -1.47
N MET A 243 -4.86 -24.94 -0.62
CA MET A 243 -4.96 -23.50 -0.66
C MET A 243 -3.63 -22.86 -0.28
N VAL A 244 -3.45 -21.63 -0.70
CA VAL A 244 -2.38 -20.76 -0.22
C VAL A 244 -2.96 -19.82 0.84
N ILE A 245 -2.28 -19.72 1.96
CA ILE A 245 -2.56 -18.72 2.99
C ILE A 245 -1.44 -17.69 2.93
N LYS A 246 -1.79 -16.46 2.55
CA LYS A 246 -0.92 -15.30 2.69
C LYS A 246 -1.24 -14.63 4.02
N ASP A 247 -0.23 -14.50 4.86
CA ASP A 247 -0.36 -13.98 6.21
C ASP A 247 0.44 -12.68 6.33
N THR A 248 -0.27 -11.59 6.58
CA THR A 248 0.27 -10.23 6.61
C THR A 248 0.09 -9.64 7.99
N GLN A 249 1.19 -9.13 8.57
CA GLN A 249 1.19 -8.44 9.85
C GLN A 249 1.78 -7.04 9.69
N ILE A 250 1.02 -6.02 10.07
CA ILE A 250 1.46 -4.63 10.05
C ILE A 250 2.04 -4.30 11.42
N ALA A 251 3.32 -3.95 11.45
CA ALA A 251 4.06 -3.78 12.69
C ALA A 251 3.77 -2.45 13.39
N ASP A 252 3.62 -1.36 12.62
CA ASP A 252 3.35 -0.03 13.16
C ASP A 252 1.83 0.20 13.31
N ARG A 253 1.43 0.63 14.51
CA ARG A 253 0.04 1.01 14.80
C ARG A 253 -0.45 2.19 13.96
N ARG A 254 0.46 3.07 13.53
CA ARG A 254 0.16 4.21 12.65
C ARG A 254 -0.21 3.71 11.27
N ASP A 255 0.60 2.85 10.68
CA ASP A 255 0.33 2.25 9.38
C ASP A 255 -0.96 1.43 9.41
N TRP A 256 -1.19 0.64 10.47
CA TRP A 256 -2.44 -0.11 10.63
C TRP A 256 -3.68 0.78 10.69
N ARG A 257 -3.55 2.01 11.21
CA ARG A 257 -4.63 2.99 11.33
C ARG A 257 -4.66 3.98 10.19
N ASP A 258 -3.79 3.84 9.19
CA ASP A 258 -3.78 4.71 8.03
C ASP A 258 -5.01 4.40 7.16
N PRO A 259 -5.95 5.33 6.95
CA PRO A 259 -7.10 5.10 6.07
C PRO A 259 -6.68 4.68 4.66
N LYS A 260 -5.48 5.07 4.20
CA LYS A 260 -4.93 4.70 2.89
C LYS A 260 -4.72 3.20 2.72
N ILE A 261 -4.61 2.40 3.78
CA ILE A 261 -4.51 0.94 3.64
C ILE A 261 -5.86 0.22 3.73
N TRP A 262 -6.96 0.95 4.03
CA TRP A 262 -8.30 0.39 4.16
C TRP A 262 -9.22 0.85 3.02
N ARG A 263 -9.92 -0.08 2.41
CA ARG A 263 -10.85 0.15 1.29
C ARG A 263 -12.13 -0.62 1.55
N GLY A 264 -13.25 0.11 1.72
CA GLY A 264 -14.53 -0.54 2.01
C GLY A 264 -14.50 -1.40 3.29
N ARG A 265 -13.82 -0.91 4.34
CA ARG A 265 -13.69 -1.56 5.65
C ARG A 265 -12.84 -2.82 5.73
N VAL A 266 -12.07 -3.11 4.68
CA VAL A 266 -11.06 -4.18 4.69
C VAL A 266 -9.73 -3.64 4.18
N PRO A 267 -8.59 -4.30 4.46
CA PRO A 267 -7.31 -3.99 3.83
C PRO A 267 -7.43 -3.89 2.30
N GLN A 268 -6.68 -2.97 1.70
CA GLN A 268 -6.73 -2.66 0.26
C GLN A 268 -6.53 -3.88 -0.63
N GLU A 269 -5.55 -4.74 -0.32
CA GLU A 269 -5.29 -5.98 -1.07
C GLU A 269 -6.54 -6.89 -1.08
N ILE A 270 -7.20 -7.05 0.08
CA ILE A 270 -8.43 -7.83 0.22
C ILE A 270 -9.54 -7.21 -0.63
N ARG A 271 -9.66 -5.89 -0.64
CA ARG A 271 -10.68 -5.21 -1.44
C ARG A 271 -10.46 -5.40 -2.94
N CYS A 272 -9.22 -5.36 -3.41
CA CYS A 272 -8.89 -5.63 -4.81
C CYS A 272 -9.36 -7.04 -5.20
N HIS A 273 -9.07 -8.05 -4.37
CA HIS A 273 -9.56 -9.41 -4.58
C HIS A 273 -11.10 -9.50 -4.60
N GLN A 274 -11.80 -8.83 -3.69
CA GLN A 274 -13.27 -8.82 -3.69
C GLN A 274 -13.86 -8.24 -4.98
N LEU A 275 -13.29 -7.14 -5.50
CA LEU A 275 -13.73 -6.55 -6.77
C LEU A 275 -13.50 -7.50 -7.95
N ILE A 276 -12.36 -8.19 -7.97
CA ILE A 276 -12.03 -9.19 -8.99
C ILE A 276 -13.00 -10.38 -8.92
N GLU A 277 -13.35 -10.89 -7.73
CA GLU A 277 -14.28 -12.01 -7.61
C GLU A 277 -15.73 -11.61 -7.95
N GLN A 278 -16.18 -10.40 -7.57
CA GLN A 278 -17.46 -9.85 -8.06
C GLN A 278 -17.50 -9.85 -9.58
N ARG A 279 -16.37 -9.52 -10.21
CA ARG A 279 -16.27 -9.53 -11.66
C ARG A 279 -16.29 -10.95 -12.23
N ARG A 280 -15.57 -11.88 -11.59
CA ARG A 280 -15.50 -13.30 -11.97
C ARG A 280 -16.87 -13.97 -11.94
N GLU A 281 -17.77 -13.57 -11.05
CA GLU A 281 -19.17 -14.06 -11.03
C GLU A 281 -19.93 -13.68 -12.31
N ALA A 282 -19.65 -12.50 -12.87
CA ALA A 282 -20.31 -12.01 -14.08
C ALA A 282 -19.62 -12.47 -15.39
N GLU A 283 -18.28 -12.46 -15.44
CA GLU A 283 -17.50 -12.97 -16.58
C GLU A 283 -16.35 -13.88 -16.11
N PRO A 284 -16.63 -15.17 -15.87
CA PRO A 284 -15.62 -16.09 -15.35
C PRO A 284 -14.44 -16.28 -16.30
N GLU A 285 -14.70 -16.30 -17.62
CA GLU A 285 -13.66 -16.49 -18.63
C GLU A 285 -12.70 -15.31 -18.74
N ALA A 286 -13.19 -14.07 -18.57
CA ALA A 286 -12.33 -12.89 -18.58
C ALA A 286 -11.35 -12.90 -17.39
N CYS A 287 -11.77 -13.46 -16.26
CA CYS A 287 -10.98 -13.47 -15.03
C CYS A 287 -10.08 -14.72 -14.86
N HIS A 288 -10.08 -15.69 -15.77
CA HIS A 288 -9.35 -16.96 -15.53
C HIS A 288 -7.81 -16.80 -15.45
N TYR A 289 -7.28 -15.66 -15.91
CA TYR A 289 -5.86 -15.29 -15.80
C TYR A 289 -5.55 -14.49 -14.53
N LEU A 290 -6.52 -14.29 -13.63
CA LEU A 290 -6.36 -13.63 -12.34
C LEU A 290 -6.50 -14.66 -11.21
N ILE A 291 -5.63 -14.58 -10.21
CA ILE A 291 -5.63 -15.50 -9.07
C ILE A 291 -7.01 -15.55 -8.40
N ARG A 292 -7.44 -16.75 -8.05
CA ARG A 292 -8.72 -16.97 -7.39
C ARG A 292 -8.61 -16.69 -5.89
N PHE A 293 -9.48 -15.81 -5.42
CA PHE A 293 -9.63 -15.49 -4.00
C PHE A 293 -10.69 -16.38 -3.34
N LEU A 294 -10.31 -17.03 -2.25
CA LEU A 294 -11.17 -17.97 -1.52
C LEU A 294 -11.78 -17.35 -0.25
N GLY A 295 -11.26 -16.20 0.20
CA GLY A 295 -11.75 -15.49 1.37
C GLY A 295 -10.62 -14.86 2.18
N TYR A 296 -10.97 -14.31 3.33
CA TYR A 296 -10.02 -13.63 4.21
C TYR A 296 -10.38 -13.78 5.68
N ARG A 297 -9.45 -13.40 6.56
CA ARG A 297 -9.70 -13.24 8.00
C ARG A 297 -8.97 -12.02 8.54
N LEU A 298 -9.64 -11.28 9.42
CA LEU A 298 -9.07 -10.13 10.12
C LEU A 298 -8.79 -10.50 11.58
N MET A 299 -7.62 -10.08 12.06
CA MET A 299 -7.17 -10.28 13.44
C MET A 299 -6.78 -8.92 13.99
N MET A 300 -7.79 -8.17 14.44
CA MET A 300 -7.71 -6.73 14.67
C MET A 300 -6.79 -6.37 15.84
N VAL A 301 -6.75 -7.20 16.89
CA VAL A 301 -5.85 -7.00 18.05
C VAL A 301 -4.40 -7.25 17.66
N GLN A 302 -4.17 -8.19 16.73
CA GLN A 302 -2.84 -8.52 16.22
C GLN A 302 -2.34 -7.62 15.08
N MET A 303 -3.17 -6.70 14.57
CA MET A 303 -2.89 -5.88 13.37
C MET A 303 -2.47 -6.75 12.18
N ARG A 304 -3.25 -7.81 11.98
CA ARG A 304 -2.89 -8.93 11.10
C ARG A 304 -4.09 -9.34 10.29
N TYR A 305 -3.87 -9.80 9.06
CA TYR A 305 -4.90 -10.41 8.25
C TYR A 305 -4.35 -11.59 7.45
N ARG A 306 -5.26 -12.50 7.10
CA ARG A 306 -5.00 -13.62 6.19
C ARG A 306 -5.83 -13.48 4.93
N ILE A 307 -5.21 -13.86 3.81
CA ILE A 307 -5.84 -14.00 2.51
C ILE A 307 -5.73 -15.47 2.12
N TYR A 308 -6.85 -16.07 1.76
CA TYR A 308 -6.94 -17.45 1.28
C TYR A 308 -7.03 -17.43 -0.24
N LEU A 309 -6.11 -18.12 -0.91
CA LEU A 309 -5.96 -18.10 -2.36
C LEU A 309 -5.93 -19.53 -2.90
N GLU A 310 -6.36 -19.72 -4.14
CA GLU A 310 -6.19 -21.00 -4.84
C GLU A 310 -4.70 -21.32 -5.06
N HIS A 311 -4.34 -22.60 -4.99
CA HIS A 311 -2.98 -23.06 -5.20
C HIS A 311 -2.73 -23.46 -6.65
N TYR A 312 -1.70 -22.87 -7.24
CA TYR A 312 -1.24 -23.14 -8.61
C TYR A 312 0.03 -24.00 -8.58
N GLU A 313 -0.08 -25.24 -9.07
CA GLU A 313 0.90 -26.30 -8.81
C GLU A 313 2.21 -26.23 -9.59
N ALA A 314 2.28 -25.47 -10.68
CA ALA A 314 3.50 -25.35 -11.48
C ALA A 314 4.40 -24.19 -11.01
N GLY A 315 4.10 -23.56 -9.87
CA GLY A 315 4.91 -22.49 -9.30
C GLY A 315 4.74 -21.17 -10.03
N ASP A 316 5.79 -20.34 -10.02
CA ASP A 316 5.81 -19.05 -10.71
C ASP A 316 6.70 -19.08 -11.97
N LEU A 317 6.44 -18.13 -12.87
CA LEU A 317 7.10 -18.01 -14.16
C LEU A 317 8.60 -17.76 -14.02
N TYR A 318 9.04 -17.06 -12.96
CA TYR A 318 10.48 -16.84 -12.72
C TYR A 318 11.22 -18.17 -12.51
N HIS A 319 10.74 -19.01 -11.60
CA HIS A 319 11.37 -20.32 -11.34
C HIS A 319 11.22 -21.24 -12.56
N ALA A 320 10.08 -21.21 -13.27
CA ALA A 320 9.92 -22.00 -14.48
C ALA A 320 10.92 -21.62 -15.58
N MET A 321 11.27 -20.33 -15.71
CA MET A 321 12.32 -19.88 -16.63
C MET A 321 13.72 -20.32 -16.17
N ASP A 322 14.02 -20.21 -14.87
CA ASP A 322 15.30 -20.62 -14.28
C ASP A 322 15.52 -22.15 -14.40
N ASP A 323 14.47 -22.94 -14.21
CA ASP A 323 14.50 -24.39 -14.40
C ASP A 323 14.67 -24.74 -15.89
N HIS A 324 14.02 -24.01 -16.81
CA HIS A 324 14.20 -24.20 -18.25
C HIS A 324 15.64 -23.96 -18.69
N ASP A 325 16.29 -22.90 -18.21
CA ASP A 325 17.69 -22.57 -18.52
C ASP A 325 18.66 -23.68 -18.04
N LYS A 326 18.36 -24.32 -16.91
CA LYS A 326 19.19 -25.38 -16.32
C LYS A 326 18.97 -26.75 -16.95
N GLU A 327 17.73 -27.10 -17.27
CA GLU A 327 17.34 -28.48 -17.58
C GLU A 327 17.06 -28.71 -19.07
N CYS A 328 16.71 -27.68 -19.84
CA CYS A 328 16.34 -27.84 -21.25
C CYS A 328 17.53 -27.63 -22.18
N THR A 329 17.62 -28.47 -23.21
CA THR A 329 18.58 -28.31 -24.31
C THR A 329 18.11 -27.29 -25.35
N ALA A 330 16.84 -26.86 -25.26
CA ALA A 330 16.30 -25.83 -26.12
C ALA A 330 16.87 -24.46 -25.70
N GLU A 331 17.48 -23.76 -26.66
CA GLU A 331 18.10 -22.46 -26.42
C GLU A 331 17.04 -21.38 -26.15
N PHE A 332 15.80 -21.57 -26.62
CA PHE A 332 14.72 -20.58 -26.57
C PHE A 332 13.35 -21.20 -26.22
N LEU A 333 12.52 -20.42 -25.51
CA LEU A 333 11.12 -20.70 -25.24
C LEU A 333 10.34 -20.62 -26.56
N PRO A 334 9.32 -21.45 -26.77
CA PRO A 334 8.48 -21.35 -27.94
C PRO A 334 7.84 -19.96 -28.04
N GLU A 335 7.95 -19.31 -29.20
CA GLU A 335 7.38 -17.97 -29.41
C GLU A 335 5.87 -17.94 -29.11
N ALA A 336 5.15 -19.01 -29.47
CA ALA A 336 3.73 -19.18 -29.15
C ALA A 336 3.44 -19.13 -27.64
N PHE A 337 4.35 -19.63 -26.80
CA PHE A 337 4.21 -19.53 -25.34
C PHE A 337 4.40 -18.09 -24.86
N ILE A 338 5.34 -17.35 -25.44
CA ILE A 338 5.57 -15.94 -25.10
C ILE A 338 4.33 -15.10 -25.47
N TRP A 339 3.77 -15.30 -26.67
CA TRP A 339 2.52 -14.68 -27.08
C TRP A 339 1.35 -15.04 -26.17
N TYR A 340 1.30 -16.29 -25.71
CA TYR A 340 0.25 -16.71 -24.79
C TYR A 340 0.36 -16.03 -23.42
N VAL A 341 1.56 -15.91 -22.86
CA VAL A 341 1.78 -15.14 -21.62
C VAL A 341 1.41 -13.66 -21.82
N MET A 342 1.79 -13.06 -22.96
CA MET A 342 1.39 -11.69 -23.29
C MET A 342 -0.12 -11.53 -23.29
N ASN A 343 -0.84 -12.43 -23.97
CA ASN A 343 -2.30 -12.41 -24.04
C ASN A 343 -2.92 -12.52 -22.65
N ALA A 344 -2.47 -13.51 -21.85
CA ALA A 344 -2.96 -13.71 -20.49
C ALA A 344 -2.81 -12.46 -19.61
N LEU A 345 -1.63 -11.83 -19.64
CA LEU A 345 -1.35 -10.62 -18.86
C LEU A 345 -2.13 -9.41 -19.36
N ALA A 346 -2.24 -9.23 -20.68
CA ALA A 346 -3.03 -8.15 -21.27
C ALA A 346 -4.51 -8.30 -20.92
N THR A 347 -5.07 -9.50 -21.01
CA THR A 347 -6.44 -9.80 -20.58
C THR A 347 -6.65 -9.50 -19.10
N SER A 348 -5.75 -9.95 -18.23
CA SER A 348 -5.77 -9.63 -16.80
C SER A 348 -5.79 -8.12 -16.55
N CYS A 349 -4.86 -7.37 -17.15
CA CYS A 349 -4.79 -5.92 -16.98
C CYS A 349 -6.02 -5.20 -17.56
N LEU A 350 -6.61 -5.66 -18.66
CA LEU A 350 -7.87 -5.11 -19.16
C LEU A 350 -8.98 -5.26 -18.12
N VAL A 351 -9.13 -6.44 -17.52
CA VAL A 351 -10.12 -6.66 -16.45
C VAL A 351 -9.82 -5.78 -15.23
N LEU A 352 -8.56 -5.64 -14.82
CA LEU A 352 -8.21 -4.80 -13.68
C LEU A 352 -8.53 -3.31 -13.93
N HIS A 353 -8.21 -2.79 -15.11
CA HIS A 353 -8.37 -1.37 -15.42
C HIS A 353 -9.78 -0.98 -15.87
N LYS A 354 -10.44 -1.84 -16.65
CA LYS A 354 -11.75 -1.57 -17.24
C LYS A 354 -12.90 -2.31 -16.58
N GLY A 355 -12.61 -3.31 -15.75
CA GLY A 355 -13.62 -4.24 -15.26
C GLY A 355 -14.12 -5.18 -16.34
N THR A 356 -13.54 -5.19 -17.54
CA THR A 356 -13.99 -6.01 -18.67
C THR A 356 -12.88 -6.12 -19.72
N VAL A 357 -12.99 -7.11 -20.61
CA VAL A 357 -12.13 -7.24 -21.80
C VAL A 357 -12.69 -6.49 -23.01
N ALA A 358 -13.90 -5.96 -22.90
CA ALA A 358 -14.52 -5.15 -23.95
C ALA A 358 -13.78 -3.82 -24.14
N ASP A 359 -14.04 -3.18 -25.28
CA ASP A 359 -13.42 -1.90 -25.63
C ASP A 359 -13.77 -0.81 -24.63
N GLU A 360 -15.04 -0.74 -24.22
CA GLU A 360 -15.55 0.26 -23.28
C GLU A 360 -15.40 -0.20 -21.81
N PRO A 361 -14.89 0.67 -20.92
CA PRO A 361 -14.87 0.40 -19.49
C PRO A 361 -16.27 0.15 -18.91
N LEU A 362 -16.35 -0.75 -17.95
CA LEU A 362 -17.58 -1.01 -17.21
C LEU A 362 -17.95 0.20 -16.34
N GLU A 363 -19.19 0.69 -16.49
CA GLU A 363 -19.68 1.84 -15.71
C GLU A 363 -19.62 1.54 -14.20
N GLY A 364 -19.08 2.49 -13.43
CA GLY A 364 -18.91 2.36 -11.98
C GLY A 364 -17.76 1.45 -11.54
N TRP A 365 -17.00 0.86 -12.48
CA TRP A 365 -15.78 0.13 -12.15
C TRP A 365 -14.73 1.05 -11.55
N LYS A 366 -13.95 0.51 -10.62
CA LYS A 366 -12.81 1.20 -10.01
C LYS A 366 -11.52 0.64 -10.62
N PRO A 367 -10.82 1.39 -11.49
CA PRO A 367 -9.61 0.90 -12.13
C PRO A 367 -8.55 0.49 -11.10
N ILE A 368 -8.11 -0.76 -11.16
CA ILE A 368 -7.08 -1.33 -10.29
C ILE A 368 -5.75 -1.33 -11.06
N THR A 369 -4.73 -0.65 -10.52
CA THR A 369 -3.34 -0.73 -10.98
C THR A 369 -2.60 -1.77 -10.15
N HIS A 370 -1.93 -2.73 -10.80
CA HIS A 370 -1.26 -3.83 -10.11
C HIS A 370 0.09 -3.43 -9.50
N LEU A 371 0.85 -2.56 -10.18
CA LEU A 371 2.16 -2.01 -9.79
C LEU A 371 3.34 -2.98 -9.69
N ASP A 372 3.11 -4.27 -9.47
CA ASP A 372 4.16 -5.29 -9.35
C ASP A 372 4.03 -6.44 -10.36
N VAL A 373 3.73 -6.11 -11.62
CA VAL A 373 3.69 -7.09 -12.72
C VAL A 373 5.11 -7.58 -13.03
N THR A 374 5.48 -8.72 -12.45
CA THR A 374 6.82 -9.33 -12.56
C THR A 374 6.73 -10.86 -12.73
N PRO A 375 7.77 -11.55 -13.23
CA PRO A 375 7.71 -13.00 -13.43
C PRO A 375 7.44 -13.81 -12.15
N THR A 376 7.84 -13.33 -10.97
CA THR A 376 7.56 -14.00 -9.68
C THR A 376 6.08 -13.94 -9.29
N ASN A 377 5.33 -13.01 -9.88
CA ASN A 377 3.91 -12.77 -9.60
C ASN A 377 3.00 -13.34 -10.71
N VAL A 378 3.57 -14.12 -11.64
CA VAL A 378 2.81 -14.89 -12.64
C VAL A 378 2.90 -16.36 -12.28
N LEU A 379 1.84 -16.90 -11.69
CA LEU A 379 1.72 -18.31 -11.33
C LEU A 379 1.36 -19.16 -12.55
N LEU A 380 1.70 -20.44 -12.50
CA LEU A 380 1.44 -21.41 -13.56
C LEU A 380 0.61 -22.59 -13.01
N SER A 381 -0.41 -23.02 -13.75
CA SER A 381 -1.13 -24.27 -13.49
C SER A 381 -1.20 -25.13 -14.74
N PHE A 382 -1.30 -26.45 -14.57
CA PHE A 382 -1.59 -27.37 -15.65
C PHE A 382 -3.10 -27.36 -15.94
N LYS A 383 -3.48 -27.06 -17.18
CA LYS A 383 -4.85 -27.25 -17.62
C LYS A 383 -5.20 -28.73 -17.47
N LYS A 384 -6.35 -29.02 -16.85
CA LYS A 384 -6.90 -30.39 -16.81
C LYS A 384 -7.12 -30.84 -18.25
N ARG A 385 -6.25 -31.74 -18.73
CA ARG A 385 -6.32 -32.30 -20.07
C ARG A 385 -7.68 -32.98 -20.23
N LYS A 386 -8.61 -32.41 -21.02
CA LYS A 386 -9.79 -33.16 -21.46
C LYS A 386 -9.25 -34.35 -22.25
N ARG A 387 -9.53 -35.57 -21.76
CA ARG A 387 -8.98 -36.83 -22.26
C ARG A 387 -9.20 -37.09 -23.77
N GLU A 388 -10.04 -36.29 -24.43
CA GLU A 388 -10.58 -36.56 -25.75
C GLU A 388 -9.89 -35.79 -26.90
N ASN A 389 -9.12 -34.72 -26.64
CA ASN A 389 -8.48 -33.93 -27.70
C ASN A 389 -6.95 -34.05 -27.68
N ALA A 390 -6.45 -35.28 -27.79
CA ALA A 390 -5.03 -35.51 -28.00
C ALA A 390 -4.67 -35.29 -29.48
N LEU A 391 -3.96 -34.18 -29.74
CA LEU A 391 -3.09 -33.92 -30.89
C LEU A 391 -3.72 -34.14 -32.28
N VAL A 392 -4.42 -33.12 -32.77
CA VAL A 392 -4.57 -32.90 -34.22
C VAL A 392 -3.70 -31.71 -34.59
N ASP A 393 -3.01 -31.85 -35.72
CA ASP A 393 -1.84 -31.10 -36.14
C ASP A 393 -1.93 -29.57 -36.09
N GLY A 394 -0.87 -28.97 -35.52
CA GLY A 394 -0.14 -27.89 -36.19
C GLY A 394 -0.65 -26.45 -36.10
N VAL A 395 -1.90 -26.19 -35.74
CA VAL A 395 -2.41 -24.82 -35.54
C VAL A 395 -3.30 -24.79 -34.30
N GLY A 396 -2.66 -24.86 -33.13
CA GLY A 396 -3.38 -24.91 -31.85
C GLY A 396 -3.80 -23.52 -31.39
N ASP A 397 -5.10 -23.31 -31.24
CA ASP A 397 -5.68 -22.27 -30.38
C ASP A 397 -4.96 -22.28 -29.00
N TRP A 398 -4.75 -21.11 -28.38
CA TRP A 398 -4.11 -20.97 -27.07
C TRP A 398 -4.80 -21.84 -26.00
N GLU A 399 -6.07 -22.18 -26.20
CA GLU A 399 -6.82 -23.13 -25.41
C GLU A 399 -6.15 -24.51 -25.30
N THR A 400 -5.39 -24.93 -26.31
CA THR A 400 -4.73 -26.24 -26.37
C THR A 400 -3.42 -26.32 -25.59
N LEU A 401 -2.84 -25.17 -25.20
CA LEU A 401 -1.62 -25.15 -24.40
C LEU A 401 -1.89 -25.74 -23.01
N PRO A 402 -1.01 -26.65 -22.51
CA PRO A 402 -1.27 -27.39 -21.28
C PRO A 402 -1.02 -26.56 -20.01
N ILE A 403 -0.52 -25.34 -20.13
CA ILE A 403 -0.21 -24.44 -19.02
C ILE A 403 -1.20 -23.28 -19.03
N LEU A 404 -1.52 -22.74 -17.86
CA LEU A 404 -2.33 -21.53 -17.66
C LEU A 404 -1.51 -20.52 -16.82
N PRO A 405 -1.14 -19.36 -17.37
CA PRO A 405 -0.54 -18.25 -16.64
C PRO A 405 -1.60 -17.52 -15.80
N VAL A 406 -1.29 -17.16 -14.57
CA VAL A 406 -2.20 -16.46 -13.66
C VAL A 406 -1.47 -15.35 -12.92
N LEU A 407 -1.93 -14.11 -13.11
CA LEU A 407 -1.43 -12.95 -12.40
C LEU A 407 -1.88 -12.98 -10.94
N ALA A 408 -0.94 -12.76 -10.03
CA ALA A 408 -1.09 -12.88 -8.59
C ALA A 408 -0.35 -11.75 -7.84
N ASP A 409 -0.51 -11.75 -6.51
CA ASP A 409 0.09 -10.80 -5.57
C ASP A 409 -0.36 -9.33 -5.74
N PHE A 410 -1.49 -9.02 -5.12
CA PHE A 410 -2.08 -7.69 -5.10
C PHE A 410 -1.61 -6.85 -3.89
N GLY A 411 -0.49 -7.21 -3.28
CA GLY A 411 -0.01 -6.59 -2.03
C GLY A 411 0.31 -5.10 -2.13
N VAL A 412 0.66 -4.63 -3.33
CA VAL A 412 0.85 -3.20 -3.64
C VAL A 412 -0.16 -2.67 -4.67
N ALA A 413 -1.09 -3.52 -5.12
CA ALA A 413 -2.10 -3.09 -6.07
C ALA A 413 -3.07 -2.12 -5.40
N PHE A 414 -3.55 -1.14 -6.16
CA PHE A 414 -4.44 -0.11 -5.64
C PHE A 414 -5.46 0.30 -6.70
N TYR A 415 -6.55 0.91 -6.24
CA TYR A 415 -7.38 1.74 -7.10
C TYR A 415 -7.46 3.12 -6.49
N SER A 416 -7.33 4.16 -7.31
CA SER A 416 -7.37 5.54 -6.85
C SER A 416 -8.69 5.80 -6.12
N LEU A 417 -8.64 6.50 -4.99
CA LEU A 417 -9.83 6.97 -4.26
C LEU A 417 -10.62 8.09 -4.99
N GLY A 418 -10.25 8.41 -6.23
CA GLY A 418 -10.56 9.66 -6.96
C GLY A 418 -12.01 10.18 -6.92
N ASP A 419 -12.11 11.52 -7.01
CA ASP A 419 -13.24 12.47 -7.03
C ASP A 419 -14.42 12.28 -6.06
N GLY A 420 -14.43 11.21 -5.26
CA GLY A 420 -15.33 11.11 -4.12
C GLY A 420 -14.98 12.11 -3.01
N PRO A 421 -15.83 12.27 -1.97
CA PRO A 421 -15.58 13.17 -0.85
C PRO A 421 -14.36 12.79 0.01
N CYS A 422 -13.58 11.76 -0.37
CA CYS A 422 -12.35 11.39 0.31
C CYS A 422 -11.22 12.30 -0.19
N PRO A 423 -10.68 13.20 0.65
CA PRO A 423 -9.75 14.22 0.20
C PRO A 423 -8.29 13.73 0.17
N ILE A 424 -8.08 12.42 0.33
CA ILE A 424 -6.77 11.77 0.35
C ILE A 424 -6.50 11.17 -1.04
N SER A 425 -5.55 11.76 -1.76
CA SER A 425 -4.91 11.10 -2.92
C SER A 425 -3.77 10.22 -2.43
N ASP A 426 -3.78 8.94 -2.77
CA ASP A 426 -2.69 7.99 -2.50
C ASP A 426 -1.82 7.73 -3.75
N ASN A 427 -2.31 8.09 -4.93
CA ASN A 427 -1.55 8.14 -6.17
C ASN A 427 -0.96 9.55 -6.37
N THR A 428 0.35 9.73 -6.53
CA THR A 428 1.41 8.73 -6.77
C THR A 428 2.33 8.51 -5.56
N GLU A 429 2.30 9.40 -4.57
CA GLU A 429 3.33 9.53 -3.53
C GLU A 429 3.63 8.23 -2.77
N ASP A 430 2.59 7.49 -2.38
CA ASP A 430 2.74 6.34 -1.50
C ASP A 430 3.33 5.10 -2.20
N TYR A 431 3.31 5.11 -3.53
CA TYR A 431 3.74 4.01 -4.37
C TYR A 431 5.07 4.28 -5.07
N LEU A 432 5.64 5.48 -4.92
CA LEU A 432 6.90 5.83 -5.57
C LEU A 432 8.08 5.00 -5.04
N ILE A 433 8.80 4.39 -5.97
CA ILE A 433 10.06 3.72 -5.69
C ILE A 433 11.16 4.79 -5.64
N ARG A 434 11.69 5.06 -4.45
CA ARG A 434 12.77 6.04 -4.21
C ARG A 434 14.17 5.55 -4.59
N ARG A 435 14.23 4.62 -5.54
CA ARG A 435 15.48 4.09 -6.09
C ARG A 435 15.23 3.74 -7.54
N GLU A 436 16.30 3.80 -8.30
CA GLU A 436 16.20 3.47 -9.71
C GLU A 436 16.25 1.96 -9.91
N VAL A 437 15.20 1.44 -10.55
CA VAL A 437 15.07 0.02 -10.85
C VAL A 437 14.41 -0.07 -12.21
N THR A 438 15.20 -0.39 -13.23
CA THR A 438 14.78 -0.35 -14.64
C THR A 438 13.69 -1.38 -15.01
N ARG A 439 13.39 -2.33 -14.11
CA ARG A 439 12.23 -3.22 -14.26
C ARG A 439 10.88 -2.53 -14.09
N TYR A 440 10.84 -1.40 -13.38
CA TYR A 440 9.62 -0.60 -13.18
C TYR A 440 9.55 0.55 -14.18
N ALA A 441 8.34 1.05 -14.41
CA ALA A 441 8.11 2.17 -15.31
C ALA A 441 8.79 3.45 -14.82
N PRO A 442 9.21 4.38 -15.69
CA PRO A 442 9.84 5.64 -15.28
C PRO A 442 8.97 6.47 -14.32
N GLU A 443 7.66 6.53 -14.54
CA GLU A 443 6.73 7.21 -13.65
C GLU A 443 6.61 6.53 -12.27
N HIS A 444 6.95 5.25 -12.15
CA HIS A 444 6.89 4.54 -10.86
C HIS A 444 8.10 4.86 -9.96
N GLN A 445 9.09 5.61 -10.43
CA GLN A 445 10.37 5.78 -9.74
C GLN A 445 10.89 7.22 -9.78
N ASN A 446 11.52 7.64 -8.66
CA ASN A 446 12.28 8.88 -8.53
C ASN A 446 11.65 10.15 -9.16
N GLN A 447 10.32 10.30 -9.07
CA GLN A 447 9.68 11.52 -9.57
C GLN A 447 10.07 12.74 -8.73
N GLU A 448 10.56 13.80 -9.40
CA GLU A 448 11.03 15.03 -8.76
C GLU A 448 9.88 16.03 -8.56
N GLY A 449 9.31 16.03 -7.35
CA GLY A 449 8.33 17.03 -6.93
C GLY A 449 7.02 17.05 -7.74
N PRO A 450 6.00 17.78 -7.26
CA PRO A 450 4.74 17.90 -7.98
C PRO A 450 4.85 18.81 -9.22
N PRO A 451 4.03 18.58 -10.28
CA PRO A 451 3.01 17.54 -10.36
C PRO A 451 3.62 16.16 -10.69
N TRP A 452 3.27 15.16 -9.91
CA TRP A 452 3.64 13.78 -10.20
C TRP A 452 2.80 13.24 -11.37
N THR A 453 3.45 12.44 -12.21
CA THR A 453 2.80 11.59 -13.22
C THR A 453 2.04 10.47 -12.50
N PRO A 454 0.71 10.38 -12.64
CA PRO A 454 -0.09 9.33 -12.02
C PRO A 454 0.34 7.94 -12.46
N LEU A 455 0.33 6.98 -11.54
CA LEU A 455 0.45 5.56 -11.87
C LEU A 455 -0.89 5.03 -12.36
N GLY A 456 -0.89 4.20 -13.39
CA GLY A 456 -2.11 3.73 -14.03
C GLY A 456 -1.86 2.54 -14.96
N GLU A 457 -2.72 2.37 -15.96
CA GLU A 457 -2.66 1.22 -16.88
C GLU A 457 -1.34 1.15 -17.65
N LYS A 458 -0.74 2.32 -17.94
CA LYS A 458 0.54 2.40 -18.64
C LYS A 458 1.70 1.86 -17.80
N THR A 459 1.61 1.98 -16.48
CA THR A 459 2.59 1.44 -15.54
C THR A 459 2.57 -0.09 -15.55
N ASP A 460 1.39 -0.71 -15.61
CA ASP A 460 1.27 -2.17 -15.73
C ASP A 460 1.69 -2.67 -17.12
N VAL A 461 1.40 -1.92 -18.19
CA VAL A 461 1.86 -2.22 -19.55
C VAL A 461 3.39 -2.27 -19.64
N TRP A 462 4.10 -1.38 -18.93
CA TRP A 462 5.56 -1.47 -18.81
C TRP A 462 6.00 -2.80 -18.18
N GLY A 463 5.33 -3.22 -17.10
CA GLY A 463 5.59 -4.50 -16.43
C GLY A 463 5.40 -5.70 -17.36
N ILE A 464 4.35 -5.70 -18.19
CA ILE A 464 4.16 -6.72 -19.24
C ILE A 464 5.37 -6.73 -20.18
N GLY A 465 5.78 -5.56 -20.70
CA GLY A 465 6.95 -5.44 -21.57
C GLY A 465 8.24 -5.98 -20.92
N SER A 466 8.44 -5.72 -19.62
CA SER A 466 9.57 -6.25 -18.87
C SER A 466 9.54 -7.78 -18.77
N ILE A 467 8.37 -8.39 -18.57
CA ILE A 467 8.22 -9.86 -18.57
C ILE A 467 8.53 -10.43 -19.96
N LEU A 468 7.98 -9.84 -21.03
CA LEU A 468 8.24 -10.31 -22.40
C LEU A 468 9.72 -10.22 -22.74
N TRP A 469 10.39 -9.14 -22.36
CA TRP A 469 11.83 -9.01 -22.50
C TRP A 469 12.59 -10.14 -21.79
N ALA A 470 12.21 -10.46 -20.55
CA ALA A 470 12.82 -11.54 -19.79
C ALA A 470 12.60 -12.90 -20.47
N LEU A 471 11.40 -13.15 -20.99
CA LEU A 471 11.05 -14.38 -21.72
C LEU A 471 11.80 -14.50 -23.05
N ILE A 472 11.96 -13.42 -23.81
CA ILE A 472 12.68 -13.43 -25.10
C ILE A 472 14.18 -13.61 -24.88
N THR A 473 14.73 -12.94 -23.86
CA THR A 473 16.18 -12.95 -23.59
C THR A 473 16.63 -14.11 -22.72
N HIS A 474 15.70 -14.88 -22.16
CA HIS A 474 15.98 -15.97 -21.22
C HIS A 474 16.75 -15.50 -19.98
N ARG A 475 16.54 -14.25 -19.58
CA ARG A 475 17.28 -13.65 -18.47
C ARG A 475 16.32 -12.88 -17.59
N ASN A 476 16.32 -13.21 -16.30
CA ASN A 476 15.80 -12.29 -15.30
C ASN A 476 16.88 -11.27 -14.97
N LEU A 477 16.99 -10.26 -15.83
CA LEU A 477 17.91 -9.17 -15.60
C LEU A 477 17.32 -8.28 -14.49
N ASN A 478 18.15 -7.95 -13.49
CA ASN A 478 17.84 -6.84 -12.58
C ASN A 478 17.69 -5.52 -13.34
N SER A 479 18.28 -5.46 -14.55
CA SER A 479 18.09 -4.43 -15.54
C SER A 479 16.91 -4.77 -16.47
N GLY A 480 15.80 -4.04 -16.39
CA GLY A 480 14.69 -4.14 -17.36
C GLY A 480 15.13 -3.76 -18.79
N PRO A 481 14.21 -3.62 -19.77
CA PRO A 481 14.56 -3.13 -21.09
C PRO A 481 15.34 -1.81 -20.95
N VAL A 482 16.61 -1.82 -21.40
CA VAL A 482 17.53 -0.72 -21.14
C VAL A 482 17.00 0.55 -21.80
N ARG A 483 16.89 1.62 -21.01
CA ARG A 483 16.56 2.96 -21.51
C ARG A 483 17.66 3.44 -22.44
N GLU A 484 17.36 3.57 -23.74
CA GLU A 484 18.33 4.03 -24.74
C GLU A 484 18.77 5.49 -24.53
N ASP A 485 17.98 6.28 -23.81
CA ASP A 485 18.28 7.69 -23.51
C ASP A 485 19.31 7.87 -22.40
N ARG A 486 19.74 6.79 -21.74
CA ARG A 486 20.76 6.84 -20.69
C ARG A 486 22.13 6.41 -21.17
N ARG A 487 23.08 7.36 -21.12
CA ARG A 487 24.52 7.05 -21.13
C ARG A 487 24.92 6.59 -19.73
N ASP A 488 24.90 5.28 -19.49
CA ASP A 488 25.31 4.75 -18.19
C ASP A 488 26.78 5.03 -17.89
N ARG A 489 27.06 5.39 -16.63
CA ARG A 489 28.42 5.67 -16.12
C ARG A 489 29.23 4.39 -15.89
N ASP A 490 28.57 3.24 -15.79
CA ASP A 490 29.21 1.94 -15.65
C ASP A 490 29.25 1.20 -16.99
N LYS A 491 30.46 0.94 -17.48
CA LYS A 491 30.75 0.28 -18.77
C LYS A 491 30.23 -1.15 -18.90
N ASN A 492 29.59 -1.69 -17.87
CA ASN A 492 29.12 -3.08 -17.84
C ASN A 492 27.62 -3.23 -18.17
N ASP A 493 26.85 -2.13 -18.11
CA ASP A 493 25.41 -2.08 -18.43
C ASP A 493 25.13 -1.24 -19.69
N ILE A 494 25.97 -1.41 -20.72
CA ILE A 494 25.76 -0.74 -22.01
C ILE A 494 24.50 -1.34 -22.68
N PRO A 495 23.55 -0.51 -23.16
CA PRO A 495 22.41 -0.97 -23.95
C PRO A 495 22.84 -1.94 -25.06
N ILE A 496 22.02 -2.96 -25.34
CA ILE A 496 22.33 -3.94 -26.40
C ILE A 496 22.55 -3.23 -27.75
N SER A 497 21.84 -2.12 -28.00
CA SER A 497 22.01 -1.28 -29.19
C SER A 497 23.40 -0.62 -29.29
N THR A 498 24.02 -0.24 -28.17
CA THR A 498 25.35 0.40 -28.16
C THR A 498 26.51 -0.60 -28.13
N ARG A 499 26.27 -1.86 -27.75
CA ARG A 499 27.26 -2.95 -27.98
C ARG A 499 27.53 -3.21 -29.46
N LEU A 500 26.65 -2.76 -30.36
CA LEU A 500 26.81 -2.90 -31.80
C LEU A 500 27.69 -1.81 -32.43
N GLU A 501 27.98 -0.71 -31.72
CA GLU A 501 28.76 0.41 -32.26
C GLU A 501 30.28 0.29 -32.03
N ASP A 502 30.74 -0.53 -31.08
CA ASP A 502 32.16 -0.83 -30.85
C ASP A 502 32.73 -1.86 -31.86
N GLY A 503 32.50 -1.60 -33.15
CA GLY A 503 33.54 -1.60 -34.18
C GLY A 503 34.36 -2.86 -34.50
N ARG A 504 33.99 -4.07 -34.06
CA ARG A 504 34.72 -5.30 -34.47
C ARG A 504 33.92 -6.43 -35.09
N ASN A 505 32.62 -6.29 -35.32
CA ASN A 505 31.90 -7.21 -36.21
C ASN A 505 30.76 -6.46 -36.91
N GLU A 506 30.97 -6.11 -38.17
CA GLU A 506 29.93 -5.58 -39.05
C GLU A 506 28.83 -6.64 -39.26
N LEU A 507 27.71 -6.52 -38.54
CA LEU A 507 26.45 -7.12 -38.93
C LEU A 507 25.53 -5.99 -39.39
N LYS A 508 25.47 -5.80 -40.71
CA LYS A 508 24.47 -4.92 -41.36
C LYS A 508 23.07 -5.40 -40.96
N LEU A 509 22.37 -4.59 -40.16
CA LEU A 509 20.94 -4.73 -39.91
C LEU A 509 20.18 -4.54 -41.23
N THR A 510 19.80 -5.64 -41.88
CA THR A 510 18.71 -5.68 -42.85
C THR A 510 17.45 -6.17 -42.14
N ALA A 511 16.26 -6.01 -42.75
CA ALA A 511 14.94 -6.31 -42.17
C ALA A 511 14.71 -7.76 -41.67
N ASP A 512 15.74 -8.62 -41.73
CA ASP A 512 15.70 -10.06 -41.47
C ASP A 512 16.68 -10.50 -40.36
N VAL A 513 17.01 -9.62 -39.40
CA VAL A 513 17.98 -9.91 -38.32
C VAL A 513 17.33 -9.71 -36.94
N THR A 514 17.20 -10.77 -36.14
CA THR A 514 16.84 -10.69 -34.72
C THR A 514 18.05 -10.35 -33.84
N LEU A 515 17.78 -9.89 -32.60
CA LEU A 515 18.74 -9.42 -31.58
C LEU A 515 19.88 -10.42 -31.19
N SER A 516 19.91 -11.63 -31.75
CA SER A 516 20.97 -12.63 -31.53
C SER A 516 21.93 -12.80 -32.71
N GLY A 517 21.76 -12.07 -33.82
CA GLY A 517 22.63 -12.16 -35.00
C GLY A 517 22.57 -13.51 -35.75
N LYS A 518 21.68 -14.43 -35.35
CA LYS A 518 21.42 -15.68 -36.07
C LYS A 518 20.40 -15.43 -37.18
N ARG A 519 20.78 -15.73 -38.43
CA ARG A 519 19.89 -15.70 -39.59
C ARG A 519 18.96 -16.92 -39.55
N PHE A 520 17.65 -16.72 -39.61
CA PHE A 520 16.77 -17.76 -40.17
C PHE A 520 16.86 -17.69 -41.69
N ALA A 521 17.07 -18.83 -42.34
CA ALA A 521 16.86 -18.91 -43.78
C ALA A 521 15.36 -18.71 -44.02
N ALA A 522 15.00 -17.71 -44.81
CA ALA A 522 13.62 -17.53 -45.26
C ALA A 522 13.15 -18.84 -45.91
N SER A 523 12.11 -19.44 -45.34
CA SER A 523 11.42 -20.58 -45.93
C SER A 523 10.68 -20.11 -47.18
N ASN A 524 11.39 -20.00 -48.29
CA ASN A 524 10.79 -19.98 -49.61
C ASN A 524 10.36 -21.40 -49.99
N GLU A 525 9.37 -21.95 -49.29
CA GLU A 525 8.60 -23.12 -49.75
C GLU A 525 7.13 -22.94 -49.38
N TYR A 526 6.48 -21.95 -49.98
CA TYR A 526 5.07 -22.06 -50.35
C TYR A 526 4.90 -21.41 -51.72
N THR A 527 5.13 -22.20 -52.76
CA THR A 527 4.54 -21.97 -54.08
C THR A 527 3.21 -22.70 -54.12
N SER A 528 2.14 -21.92 -54.18
CA SER A 528 0.91 -22.25 -54.92
C SER A 528 0.18 -20.95 -55.24
#